data_AF-A0AAJ7RFY6-F1
#
_entry.id   AF-A0AAJ7RFY6-F1
#
_cell.length_a   1.000
_cell.length_b   1.000
_cell.length_c   1.000
_cell.angle_alpha   90.00
_cell.angle_beta   90.00
_cell.angle_gamma   90.00
#
_symmetry.space_group_name_H-M   'P 1'
#
loop_
_entity.id
_entity.type
_entity.pdbx_description
1 polymer ?
#
loop_
_entity_poly.entity_id
_entity_poly.type
_entity_poly.pdbx_seq_one_letter_code
_entity_poly.pdbx_strand_id
1 'polypeptide(L)'
;MDFSKINKVARLEGFLPTKKLSELEVEKEYKITSIRKIQTKFGARHIVDVENSFSVFLPARISRVLTDDEDFFQRMVLDTAENRLCMRYLGGKFNLMEFRYL
;
A
#
# COMPACT_ATOMS: atom_id res chain seq x y z
N MET A 1 -6.41 -8.12 36.02
CA MET A 1 -5.91 -7.44 34.81
C MET A 1 -7.04 -7.40 33.79
N ASP A 2 -7.34 -6.23 33.24
CA ASP A 2 -8.36 -6.08 32.19
C ASP A 2 -7.69 -6.05 30.82
N PHE A 3 -8.02 -7.02 29.97
CA PHE A 3 -7.51 -7.16 28.60
C PHE A 3 -8.46 -6.58 27.55
N SER A 4 -9.56 -5.93 27.94
CA SER A 4 -10.58 -5.37 27.03
C SER A 4 -9.99 -4.50 25.92
N LYS A 5 -9.05 -3.60 26.25
CA LYS A 5 -8.36 -2.73 25.30
C LYS A 5 -7.48 -3.50 24.31
N ILE A 6 -6.72 -4.48 24.80
CA ILE A 6 -5.86 -5.33 23.95
C ILE A 6 -6.74 -6.19 23.04
N ASN A 7 -7.82 -6.76 23.57
CA ASN A 7 -8.76 -7.58 22.82
C ASN A 7 -9.49 -6.79 21.73
N LYS A 8 -9.81 -5.52 21.97
CA LYS A 8 -10.38 -4.63 20.94
C LYS A 8 -9.41 -4.43 19.76
N VAL A 9 -8.11 -4.27 20.05
CA VAL A 9 -7.07 -4.15 19.00
C VAL A 9 -6.81 -5.50 18.32
N ALA A 10 -6.73 -6.59 19.09
CA ALA A 10 -6.49 -7.94 18.58
C ALA A 10 -7.62 -8.47 17.68
N ARG A 11 -8.84 -7.96 17.86
CA ARG A 11 -9.98 -8.24 16.98
C ARG A 11 -9.91 -7.53 15.62
N LEU A 12 -8.89 -6.68 15.40
CA LEU A 12 -8.60 -6.03 14.13
C LEU A 12 -9.80 -5.23 13.56
N GLU A 13 -10.70 -4.74 14.42
CA GLU A 13 -11.81 -3.89 13.99
C GLU A 13 -11.25 -2.60 13.35
N GLY A 14 -11.25 -2.56 12.01
CA GLY A 14 -10.75 -1.44 11.21
C GLY A 14 -9.31 -1.54 10.71
N PHE A 15 -8.60 -2.65 10.91
CA PHE A 15 -7.24 -2.85 10.37
C PHE A 15 -7.23 -3.87 9.23
N LEU A 16 -6.76 -3.44 8.05
CA LEU A 16 -6.50 -4.35 6.94
C LEU A 16 -5.24 -5.17 7.22
N PRO A 17 -5.24 -6.49 6.95
CA PRO A 17 -4.04 -7.30 7.07
C PRO A 17 -2.97 -6.78 6.10
N THR A 18 -1.71 -6.76 6.55
CA THR A 18 -0.59 -6.39 5.67
C THR A 18 -0.03 -7.63 5.00
N LYS A 19 0.01 -7.64 3.66
CA LYS A 19 0.64 -8.70 2.85
C LYS A 19 2.02 -8.28 2.37
N LYS A 20 2.91 -9.26 2.22
CA LYS A 20 4.18 -9.12 1.51
C LYS A 20 3.95 -9.11 0.01
N LEU A 21 4.88 -8.48 -0.72
CA LEU A 21 4.87 -8.47 -2.19
C LEU A 21 4.90 -9.87 -2.80
N SER A 22 5.63 -10.80 -2.17
CA SER A 22 5.71 -12.19 -2.60
C SER A 22 4.38 -12.96 -2.47
N GLU A 23 3.40 -12.42 -1.74
CA GLU A 23 2.06 -13.02 -1.58
C GLU A 23 1.05 -12.50 -2.60
N LEU A 24 1.47 -11.56 -3.47
CA LEU A 24 0.64 -11.09 -4.58
C LEU A 24 0.76 -12.05 -5.76
N GLU A 25 -0.34 -12.19 -6.48
CA GLU A 25 -0.40 -12.95 -7.73
C GLU A 25 0.32 -12.16 -8.82
N VAL A 26 1.18 -12.85 -9.56
CA VAL A 26 1.96 -12.27 -10.65
C VAL A 26 1.03 -12.00 -11.85
N GLU A 27 1.25 -10.88 -12.54
CA GLU A 27 0.42 -10.32 -13.61
C GLU A 27 -1.00 -9.91 -13.21
N LYS A 28 -1.39 -10.09 -11.93
CA LYS A 28 -2.69 -9.64 -11.45
C LYS A 28 -2.71 -8.13 -11.28
N GLU A 29 -3.79 -7.55 -11.79
CA GLU A 29 -4.13 -6.16 -11.58
C GLU A 29 -4.96 -6.01 -10.31
N TYR A 30 -4.60 -5.01 -9.53
CA TYR A 30 -5.12 -4.75 -8.20
C TYR A 30 -5.54 -3.30 -8.10
N LYS A 31 -6.80 -3.06 -7.74
CA LYS A 31 -7.29 -1.70 -7.54
C LYS A 31 -6.73 -1.11 -6.24
N ILE A 32 -6.13 0.07 -6.34
CA ILE A 32 -5.64 0.80 -5.18
C ILE A 32 -6.79 1.65 -4.64
N THR A 33 -7.14 1.44 -3.38
CA THR A 33 -8.23 2.17 -2.72
C THR A 33 -7.73 3.28 -1.80
N SER A 34 -6.47 3.22 -1.39
CA SER A 34 -5.82 4.27 -0.61
C SER A 34 -4.30 4.15 -0.72
N ILE A 35 -3.60 5.27 -0.55
CA ILE A 35 -2.15 5.31 -0.39
C ILE A 35 -1.79 6.26 0.75
N ARG A 36 -0.85 5.86 1.60
CA ARG A 36 -0.36 6.69 2.71
C ARG A 36 1.14 6.57 2.92
N LYS A 37 1.75 7.68 3.35
CA LYS A 37 3.16 7.78 3.74
C LYS A 37 3.29 7.41 5.22
N ILE A 38 4.24 6.52 5.52
CA ILE A 38 4.55 6.04 6.87
C ILE A 38 6.02 6.34 7.15
N GLN A 39 6.29 7.03 8.27
CA GLN A 39 7.65 7.19 8.76
C GLN A 39 8.09 5.90 9.47
N THR A 40 9.10 5.24 8.93
CA THR A 40 9.73 4.08 9.59
C THR A 40 11.08 4.48 10.16
N LYS A 41 11.67 3.65 11.04
CA LYS A 41 13.04 3.83 11.52
C LYS A 41 14.10 3.81 10.40
N PHE A 42 13.74 3.32 9.22
CA PHE A 42 14.60 3.24 8.04
C PHE A 42 14.26 4.30 6.97
N GLY A 43 13.50 5.33 7.34
CA GLY A 43 13.03 6.38 6.44
C GLY A 43 11.57 6.24 6.04
N ALA A 44 11.10 7.18 5.21
CA ALA A 44 9.73 7.19 4.72
C ALA A 44 9.47 5.99 3.80
N ARG A 45 8.32 5.33 4.01
CA ARG A 45 7.80 4.27 3.17
C ARG A 45 6.36 4.58 2.79
N HIS A 46 5.94 4.06 1.65
CA HIS A 46 4.56 4.20 1.20
C HIS A 46 3.87 2.84 1.28
N ILE A 47 2.64 2.84 1.79
CA ILE A 47 1.78 1.66 1.84
C ILE A 47 0.52 1.96 1.03
N VAL A 48 0.07 0.97 0.28
CA VAL A 48 -1.17 1.02 -0.49
C VAL A 48 -2.18 0.05 0.10
N ASP A 49 -3.44 0.48 0.20
CA ASP A 49 -4.56 -0.40 0.45
C ASP A 49 -5.14 -0.86 -0.88
N VAL A 50 -5.41 -2.16 -0.95
CA VAL A 50 -5.74 -2.85 -2.18
C VAL A 50 -7.11 -3.49 -2.01
N GLU A 51 -8.04 -3.15 -2.91
CA GLU A 51 -9.39 -3.72 -2.96
C GLU A 51 -10.14 -3.67 -1.62
N ASN A 52 -9.78 -2.74 -0.72
CA ASN A 52 -10.25 -2.69 0.68
C ASN A 52 -10.09 -4.02 1.44
N SER A 53 -9.13 -4.85 1.05
CA SER A 53 -8.96 -6.21 1.57
C SER A 53 -7.63 -6.42 2.29
N PHE A 54 -6.54 -5.83 1.81
CA PHE A 54 -5.23 -5.89 2.44
C PHE A 54 -4.40 -4.65 2.13
N SER A 55 -3.37 -4.41 2.94
CA SER A 55 -2.38 -3.37 2.71
C SER A 55 -1.05 -3.96 2.25
N VAL A 56 -0.30 -3.21 1.44
CA VAL A 56 1.00 -3.64 0.91
C VAL A 56 2.01 -2.51 0.95
N PHE A 57 3.20 -2.79 1.48
CA PHE A 57 4.31 -1.85 1.40
C PHE A 57 4.89 -1.80 -0.02
N LEU A 58 5.01 -0.59 -0.55
CA LEU A 58 5.66 -0.38 -1.84
C LEU A 58 7.17 -0.63 -1.72
N PRO A 59 7.81 -1.13 -2.80
CA PRO A 59 9.26 -1.20 -2.89
C PRO A 59 9.94 0.13 -2.52
N ALA A 60 11.13 0.04 -1.91
CA ALA A 60 11.89 1.20 -1.46
C ALA A 60 12.11 2.23 -2.57
N ARG A 61 12.36 1.73 -3.79
CA ARG A 61 12.62 2.53 -4.98
C ARG A 61 11.43 3.41 -5.35
N ILE A 62 10.22 2.83 -5.33
CA ILE A 62 8.98 3.56 -5.60
C ILE A 62 8.69 4.53 -4.45
N SER A 63 8.85 4.07 -3.20
CA SER A 63 8.67 4.94 -2.03
C SER A 63 9.57 6.17 -2.06
N ARG A 64 10.80 6.05 -2.57
CA ARG A 64 11.74 7.16 -2.73
C ARG A 64 11.24 8.16 -3.77
N VAL A 65 10.83 7.71 -4.95
CA VAL A 65 10.25 8.59 -5.98
C VAL A 65 9.06 9.39 -5.43
N LEU A 66 8.15 8.74 -4.72
CA LEU A 66 7.01 9.40 -4.07
C LEU A 66 7.39 10.34 -2.92
N THR A 67 8.56 10.12 -2.29
CA THR A 67 9.05 11.03 -1.24
C THR A 67 9.74 12.25 -1.84
N ASP A 68 10.45 12.05 -2.95
CA ASP A 68 11.23 13.10 -3.62
C ASP A 68 10.31 14.04 -4.44
N ASP A 69 9.16 13.56 -4.93
CA ASP A 69 8.14 14.33 -5.63
C ASP A 69 6.79 14.30 -4.88
N GLU A 70 6.65 15.21 -3.92
CA GLU A 70 5.45 15.30 -3.07
C GLU A 70 4.22 15.73 -3.88
N ASP A 71 4.35 16.58 -4.90
CA ASP A 71 3.24 17.01 -5.76
C ASP A 71 2.68 15.84 -6.59
N PHE A 72 3.55 14.96 -7.08
CA PHE A 72 3.15 13.70 -7.70
C PHE A 72 2.46 12.77 -6.70
N PHE A 73 2.98 12.65 -5.48
CA PHE A 73 2.32 11.85 -4.45
C PHE A 73 0.92 12.37 -4.11
N GLN A 74 0.73 13.68 -3.94
CA GLN A 74 -0.59 14.25 -3.65
C GLN A 74 -1.60 14.02 -4.78
N ARG A 75 -1.16 14.11 -6.05
CA ARG A 75 -1.99 13.73 -7.20
C ARG A 75 -2.38 12.25 -7.15
N MET A 76 -1.43 11.38 -6.85
CA MET A 76 -1.70 9.95 -6.70
C MET A 76 -2.70 9.68 -5.56
N VAL A 77 -2.61 10.38 -4.43
CA VAL A 77 -3.59 10.28 -3.34
C VAL A 77 -5.00 10.63 -3.83
N LEU A 78 -5.16 11.74 -4.56
CA LEU A 78 -6.45 12.14 -5.13
C LEU A 78 -6.99 11.08 -6.10
N ASP A 79 -6.14 10.59 -7.00
CA ASP A 79 -6.52 9.57 -7.98
C ASP A 79 -6.92 8.24 -7.31
N THR A 80 -6.28 7.86 -6.19
CA THR A 80 -6.71 6.68 -5.41
C THR A 80 -8.07 6.89 -4.73
N ALA A 81 -8.35 8.08 -4.21
CA ALA A 81 -9.64 8.42 -3.60
C ALA A 81 -10.77 8.40 -4.64
N GLU A 82 -10.48 8.82 -5.87
CA GLU A 82 -11.38 8.74 -7.02
C GLU A 82 -11.44 7.35 -7.66
N ASN A 83 -10.76 6.35 -7.07
CA ASN A 83 -10.78 4.96 -7.53
C ASN A 83 -10.27 4.79 -8.97
N ARG A 84 -9.33 5.64 -9.41
CA ARG A 84 -8.79 5.67 -10.78
C ARG A 84 -7.49 4.91 -10.97
N LEU A 85 -6.88 4.37 -9.91
CA LEU A 85 -5.56 3.76 -9.96
C LEU A 85 -5.61 2.25 -9.73
N CYS A 86 -4.89 1.54 -10.58
CA CYS A 86 -4.55 0.13 -10.43
C CYS A 86 -3.03 -0.04 -10.35
N MET A 87 -2.61 -1.09 -9.63
CA MET A 87 -1.25 -1.62 -9.70
C MET A 87 -1.27 -3.03 -10.26
N ARG A 88 -0.26 -3.37 -11.05
CA ARG A 88 -0.02 -4.73 -11.53
C ARG A 88 1.30 -5.23 -10.96
N TYR A 89 1.26 -6.37 -10.29
CA TYR A 89 2.47 -6.98 -9.73
C TYR A 89 3.11 -7.92 -10.75
N LEU A 90 4.33 -7.61 -11.19
CA LEU A 90 5.05 -8.39 -12.20
C LEU A 90 6.02 -9.42 -11.59
N GLY A 91 6.15 -9.45 -10.26
CA GLY A 91 7.02 -10.40 -9.58
C GLY A 91 8.52 -10.17 -9.79
N GLY A 92 9.26 -11.27 -9.76
CA GLY A 92 10.72 -11.30 -9.94
C GLY A 92 11.53 -10.88 -8.70
N LYS A 93 12.86 -11.04 -8.80
CA LYS A 93 13.83 -10.75 -7.71
C LYS A 93 13.70 -9.34 -7.13
N PHE A 94 13.19 -8.40 -7.93
CA PHE A 94 13.09 -6.99 -7.58
C PHE A 94 11.67 -6.52 -7.26
N ASN A 95 10.68 -7.42 -7.19
CA ASN A 95 9.26 -7.10 -6.97
C ASN A 95 8.80 -5.99 -7.93
N LEU A 96 8.86 -6.27 -9.22
CA LEU A 96 8.51 -5.33 -10.28
C LEU A 96 7.01 -5.02 -10.23
N MET A 97 6.67 -3.77 -10.54
CA MET A 97 5.31 -3.25 -10.45
C MET A 97 5.07 -2.21 -11.52
N GLU A 98 3.84 -2.14 -11.99
CA GLU A 98 3.35 -1.07 -12.87
C GLU A 98 2.11 -0.44 -12.25
N PHE A 99 1.98 0.88 -12.41
CA PHE A 99 0.80 1.64 -12.01
C PHE A 99 0.12 2.17 -13.26
N ARG A 100 -1.21 2.06 -13.32
CA ARG A 100 -2.01 2.48 -14.48
C ARG A 100 -3.29 3.13 -14.01
N TYR A 101 -3.80 4.02 -14.84
CA TYR A 101 -5.16 4.53 -14.70
C TYR A 101 -6.17 3.48 -15.21
N LEU A 102 -7.31 3.40 -14.53
CA LEU A 102 -8.49 2.63 -14.95
C LEU A 102 -9.23 3.31 -16.10
#